data_AF-A0A226DMI3-F1
#
_entry.id   AF-A0A226DMI3-F1
#
_cell.length_a   1.000
_cell.length_b   1.000
_cell.length_c   1.000
_cell.angle_alpha   90.00
_cell.angle_beta   90.00
_cell.angle_gamma   90.00
#
_symmetry.space_group_name_H-M   'P 1'
#
loop_
_entity.id
_entity.type
_entity.pdbx_description
1 polymer ?
#
loop_
_entity_poly.entity_id
_entity_poly.type
_entity_poly.pdbx_seq_one_letter_code
_entity_poly.pdbx_strand_id
1 'polypeptide(L)'
;MTNLKLTVVLVFAISIVSTEPPPERKCRTVWTDLNKLELRQIGVCTKELGWKGGREKTQKSTCTMKCVLTKEGLIQEDGHLSITNYNSYLIDHFPPSLVVRSNETFFPCFELFEGTNIGVDPDCKEYEPFTKCLTKRFADLCKGLP
;
A
#
# COMPACT_ATOMS: atom_id res chain seq x y z
N MET A 1 -63.50 26.66 23.39
CA MET A 1 -63.41 25.28 22.88
C MET A 1 -63.74 25.37 21.40
N THR A 2 -62.90 25.08 20.41
CA THR A 2 -61.80 24.12 20.29
C THR A 2 -60.97 24.46 19.03
N ASN A 3 -59.65 24.34 19.16
CA ASN A 3 -58.66 23.83 18.19
C ASN A 3 -58.75 24.20 16.71
N LEU A 4 -57.68 24.84 16.20
CA LEU A 4 -56.95 24.30 15.05
C LEU A 4 -55.52 24.88 15.02
N LYS A 5 -54.55 24.16 15.60
CA LYS A 5 -53.12 24.45 15.36
C LYS A 5 -52.74 23.77 14.04
N LEU A 6 -52.53 24.58 13.01
CA LEU A 6 -52.10 24.13 11.69
C LEU A 6 -50.59 23.81 11.75
N THR A 7 -50.25 22.55 12.03
CA THR A 7 -48.86 22.08 12.00
C THR A 7 -48.45 21.83 10.55
N VAL A 8 -47.68 22.74 9.97
CA VAL A 8 -47.06 22.57 8.65
C VAL A 8 -45.91 21.55 8.79
N VAL A 9 -46.13 20.32 8.32
CA VAL A 9 -45.08 19.30 8.20
C VAL A 9 -44.35 19.55 6.88
N LEU A 10 -43.19 20.19 6.95
CA LEU A 10 -42.29 20.38 5.81
C LEU A 10 -41.57 19.05 5.53
N VAL A 11 -42.09 18.28 4.58
CA VAL A 11 -41.41 17.07 4.07
C VAL A 11 -40.30 17.53 3.13
N PHE A 12 -39.06 17.60 3.63
CA PHE A 12 -37.88 17.73 2.78
C PHE A 12 -37.71 16.40 2.02
N ALA A 13 -38.14 16.38 0.76
CA ALA A 13 -37.76 15.33 -0.17
C ALA A 13 -36.23 15.43 -0.40
N ILE A 14 -35.46 14.60 0.31
CA ILE A 14 -34.04 14.44 0.06
C ILE A 14 -33.93 13.66 -1.26
N SER A 15 -33.85 14.39 -2.37
CA SER A 15 -33.41 13.83 -3.64
C SER A 15 -31.96 13.42 -3.47
N ILE A 16 -31.72 12.15 -3.15
CA ILE A 16 -30.40 11.54 -3.24
C ILE A 16 -30.05 11.56 -4.72
N VAL A 17 -29.27 12.56 -5.15
CA VAL A 17 -28.62 12.53 -6.45
C VAL A 17 -27.63 11.38 -6.38
N SER A 18 -28.05 10.21 -6.84
CA SER A 18 -27.14 9.08 -7.09
C SER A 18 -26.23 9.46 -8.25
N THR A 19 -25.17 10.19 -7.96
CA THR A 19 -24.03 10.26 -8.87
C THR A 19 -23.42 8.87 -8.92
N GLU A 20 -23.35 8.27 -10.11
CA GLU A 20 -22.57 7.06 -10.31
C GLU A 20 -21.15 7.28 -9.76
N PRO A 21 -20.58 6.31 -9.04
CA PRO A 21 -19.20 6.43 -8.57
C PRO A 21 -18.28 6.64 -9.77
N PRO A 22 -17.24 7.48 -9.65
CA PRO A 22 -16.30 7.71 -10.74
C PRO A 22 -15.72 6.37 -11.22
N PRO A 23 -15.42 6.24 -12.52
CA PRO A 23 -14.91 4.99 -13.07
C PRO A 23 -13.63 4.59 -12.35
N GLU A 24 -13.55 3.30 -11.97
CA GLU A 24 -12.40 2.78 -11.26
C GLU A 24 -11.10 2.93 -12.07
N ARG A 25 -9.98 3.10 -11.36
CA ARG A 25 -8.65 3.16 -11.98
C ARG A 25 -8.29 1.80 -12.58
N LYS A 26 -7.81 1.79 -13.83
CA LYS A 26 -7.27 0.57 -14.47
C LYS A 26 -6.00 0.08 -13.74
N CYS A 27 -5.74 -1.22 -13.79
CA CYS A 27 -4.58 -1.82 -13.10
C CYS A 27 -3.26 -1.15 -13.50
N ARG A 28 -3.02 -0.92 -14.80
CA ARG A 28 -1.79 -0.28 -15.27
C ARG A 28 -1.60 1.15 -14.75
N THR A 29 -2.69 1.89 -14.52
CA THR A 29 -2.63 3.21 -13.89
C THR A 29 -2.22 3.07 -12.42
N VAL A 30 -2.87 2.18 -11.66
CA VAL A 30 -2.52 1.92 -10.25
C VAL A 30 -1.06 1.48 -10.12
N TRP A 31 -0.60 0.56 -10.98
CA TRP A 31 0.78 0.11 -11.03
C TRP A 31 1.76 1.26 -11.28
N THR A 32 1.43 2.15 -12.22
CA THR A 32 2.28 3.30 -12.55
C THR A 32 2.35 4.29 -11.39
N ASP A 33 1.23 4.54 -10.72
CA ASP A 33 1.15 5.45 -9.57
C ASP A 33 1.93 4.90 -8.38
N LEU A 34 1.78 3.61 -8.08
CA LEU A 34 2.54 2.93 -7.03
C LEU A 34 4.03 2.90 -7.32
N ASN A 35 4.43 2.61 -8.55
CA ASN A 35 5.85 2.63 -8.94
C ASN A 35 6.46 4.04 -8.80
N LYS A 36 5.71 5.09 -9.11
CA LYS A 36 6.15 6.48 -8.88
C LYS A 36 6.28 6.81 -7.40
N LEU A 37 5.31 6.36 -6.59
CA LEU A 37 5.34 6.52 -5.14
C LEU A 37 6.58 5.83 -4.55
N GLU A 38 6.82 4.57 -4.92
CA GLU A 38 7.97 3.78 -4.48
C GLU A 38 9.29 4.46 -4.86
N LEU A 39 9.46 4.91 -6.11
CA LEU A 39 10.66 5.64 -6.55
C LEU A 39 10.88 6.93 -5.76
N ARG A 40 9.80 7.65 -5.40
CA ARG A 40 9.89 8.84 -4.55
C ARG A 40 10.36 8.46 -3.15
N GLN A 41 9.79 7.41 -2.55
CA GLN A 41 10.17 6.95 -1.21
C GLN A 41 11.61 6.40 -1.17
N ILE A 42 12.05 5.69 -2.21
CA ILE A 42 13.46 5.30 -2.40
C ILE A 42 14.35 6.56 -2.38
N GLY A 43 13.96 7.63 -3.07
CA GLY A 43 14.66 8.91 -3.04
C GLY A 43 14.74 9.55 -1.65
N VAL A 44 13.71 9.40 -0.82
CA VAL A 44 13.70 9.86 0.58
C VAL A 44 14.62 8.99 1.44
N CYS A 45 14.42 7.68 1.42
CA CYS A 45 15.17 6.73 2.24
C CYS A 45 16.67 6.72 1.90
N THR A 46 17.05 6.81 0.63
CA THR A 46 18.48 6.89 0.25
C THR A 46 19.16 8.15 0.83
N LYS A 47 18.43 9.27 0.97
CA LYS A 47 18.93 10.49 1.60
C LYS A 47 18.99 10.38 3.12
N GLU A 48 17.94 9.87 3.76
CA GLU A 48 17.88 9.69 5.21
C GLU A 48 18.96 8.72 5.70
N LEU A 49 19.20 7.64 4.96
CA LEU A 49 20.24 6.65 5.25
C LEU A 49 21.65 7.12 4.83
N GLY A 50 21.77 8.29 4.21
CA GLY A 50 23.04 8.94 3.93
C GLY A 50 23.85 8.35 2.78
N TRP A 51 23.21 7.67 1.82
CA TRP A 51 23.92 6.99 0.72
C TRP A 51 24.30 7.94 -0.40
N LYS A 52 25.59 8.03 -0.68
CA LYS A 52 26.16 9.06 -1.56
C LYS A 52 26.48 8.52 -2.95
N GLY A 53 26.82 7.24 -3.07
CA GLY A 53 27.27 6.63 -4.33
C GLY A 53 26.26 5.67 -4.98
N GLY A 54 26.30 5.53 -6.31
CA GLY A 54 25.46 4.56 -7.03
C GLY A 54 25.73 3.10 -6.62
N ARG A 55 27.01 2.73 -6.47
CA ARG A 55 27.41 1.40 -5.97
C ARG A 55 26.87 1.11 -4.57
N GLU A 56 26.95 2.09 -3.67
CA GLU A 56 26.44 1.99 -2.31
C GLU A 56 24.92 1.82 -2.30
N LYS A 57 24.19 2.60 -3.11
CA LYS A 57 22.74 2.46 -3.27
C LYS A 57 22.34 1.06 -3.74
N THR A 58 23.10 0.46 -4.66
CA THR A 58 22.85 -0.92 -5.10
C THR A 58 23.12 -1.92 -3.98
N GLN A 59 24.28 -1.82 -3.32
CA GLN A 59 24.69 -2.75 -2.26
C GLN A 59 23.77 -2.68 -1.02
N LYS A 60 23.24 -1.50 -0.71
CA LYS A 60 22.37 -1.28 0.43
C LYS A 60 20.89 -1.33 0.10
N SER A 61 20.50 -1.61 -1.14
CA SER A 61 19.11 -1.54 -1.63
C SER A 61 18.08 -2.21 -0.72
N THR A 62 18.40 -3.35 -0.10
CA THR A 62 17.53 -4.01 0.89
C THR A 62 17.20 -3.11 2.09
N CYS A 63 18.17 -2.40 2.64
CA CYS A 63 17.93 -1.40 3.69
C CYS A 63 17.10 -0.20 3.19
N THR A 64 17.14 0.16 1.90
CA THR A 64 16.24 1.21 1.38
C THR A 64 14.84 0.69 1.45
N MET A 65 14.64 -0.53 0.96
CA MET A 65 13.32 -1.12 0.88
C MET A 65 12.75 -1.35 2.27
N LYS A 66 13.56 -1.76 3.24
CA LYS A 66 13.19 -1.75 4.66
C LYS A 66 12.67 -0.37 5.08
N CYS A 67 13.44 0.69 4.84
CA CYS A 67 13.02 2.06 5.17
C CYS A 67 11.71 2.47 4.47
N VAL A 68 11.54 2.17 3.17
CA VAL A 68 10.32 2.47 2.42
C VAL A 68 9.13 1.74 3.05
N LEU A 69 9.26 0.44 3.28
CA LEU A 69 8.21 -0.40 3.85
C LEU A 69 7.88 -0.01 5.30
N THR A 70 8.85 0.47 6.08
CA THR A 70 8.59 1.05 7.41
C THR A 70 7.79 2.35 7.30
N LYS A 71 8.11 3.23 6.35
CA LYS A 71 7.37 4.49 6.15
C LYS A 71 5.94 4.27 5.66
N GLU A 72 5.71 3.24 4.84
CA GLU A 72 4.37 2.80 4.42
C GLU A 72 3.66 1.98 5.50
N GLY A 73 4.26 1.81 6.68
CA GLY A 73 3.67 1.12 7.84
C GLY A 73 3.62 -0.41 7.71
N LEU A 74 4.21 -0.98 6.67
CA LEU A 74 4.22 -2.43 6.41
C LEU A 74 5.23 -3.18 7.31
N ILE A 75 6.31 -2.50 7.70
CA ILE A 75 7.26 -2.95 8.73
C ILE A 75 7.08 -2.07 9.96
N GLN A 76 6.89 -2.70 11.13
CA GLN A 76 6.73 -2.03 12.41
C GLN A 76 8.08 -1.61 13.01
N GLU A 77 8.05 -0.84 14.11
CA GLU A 77 9.27 -0.40 14.80
C GLU A 77 10.11 -1.54 15.37
N ASP A 78 9.47 -2.66 15.72
CA ASP A 78 10.13 -3.91 16.14
C ASP A 78 10.74 -4.70 14.97
N GLY A 79 10.53 -4.24 13.73
CA GLY A 79 11.02 -4.84 12.51
C GLY A 79 10.15 -5.97 11.94
N HIS A 80 9.05 -6.33 12.59
CA HIS A 80 8.11 -7.33 12.08
C HIS A 80 7.12 -6.73 11.08
N LEU A 81 6.53 -7.58 10.23
CA LEU A 81 5.50 -7.15 9.27
C LEU A 81 4.16 -6.91 9.99
N SER A 82 3.37 -5.96 9.50
CA SER A 82 2.00 -5.72 9.98
C SER A 82 0.98 -6.18 8.95
N ILE A 83 0.33 -7.31 9.21
CA ILE A 83 -0.77 -7.81 8.35
C ILE A 83 -1.95 -6.84 8.36
N THR A 84 -2.23 -6.22 9.51
CA THR A 84 -3.26 -5.20 9.64
C THR A 84 -3.00 -4.01 8.72
N ASN A 85 -1.77 -3.46 8.76
CA ASN A 85 -1.43 -2.30 7.93
C ASN A 85 -1.32 -2.69 6.45
N TYR A 86 -0.93 -3.92 6.15
CA TYR A 86 -0.98 -4.45 4.79
C TYR A 86 -2.42 -4.47 4.24
N ASN A 87 -3.39 -4.93 5.01
CA ASN A 87 -4.80 -4.91 4.59
C ASN A 87 -5.30 -3.48 4.37
N SER A 88 -4.93 -2.54 5.24
CA SER A 88 -5.23 -1.11 5.04
C SER A 88 -4.57 -0.56 3.77
N TYR A 89 -3.29 -0.88 3.54
CA TYR A 89 -2.55 -0.47 2.35
C TYR A 89 -3.25 -0.95 1.06
N LEU A 90 -3.78 -2.19 1.05
CA LEU A 90 -4.54 -2.68 -0.10
C LEU A 90 -5.79 -1.83 -0.36
N ILE A 91 -6.52 -1.46 0.68
CA ILE A 91 -7.75 -0.66 0.57
C ILE A 91 -7.44 0.77 0.13
N ASP A 92 -6.37 1.37 0.65
CA ASP A 92 -6.03 2.76 0.40
C ASP A 92 -5.46 2.98 -1.01
N HIS A 93 -4.74 1.99 -1.55
CA HIS A 93 -4.01 2.16 -2.80
C HIS A 93 -4.66 1.49 -4.01
N PHE A 94 -5.45 0.44 -3.81
CA PHE A 94 -6.05 -0.32 -4.90
C PHE A 94 -7.55 -0.08 -5.00
N PRO A 95 -8.11 0.04 -6.22
CA PRO A 95 -9.56 0.05 -6.38
C PRO A 95 -10.16 -1.28 -5.92
N PRO A 96 -11.44 -1.31 -5.50
CA PRO A 96 -12.12 -2.51 -5.02
C PRO A 96 -11.95 -3.73 -5.94
N SER A 97 -12.03 -3.54 -7.26
CA SER A 97 -11.85 -4.63 -8.25
C SER A 97 -10.47 -5.28 -8.24
N LEU A 98 -9.44 -4.63 -7.69
CA LEU A 98 -8.07 -5.14 -7.64
C LEU A 98 -7.64 -5.61 -6.25
N VAL A 99 -8.43 -5.40 -5.19
CA VAL A 99 -8.02 -5.76 -3.82
C VAL A 99 -7.72 -7.25 -3.70
N VAL A 100 -8.64 -8.13 -4.14
CA VAL A 100 -8.46 -9.60 -4.06
C VAL A 100 -7.22 -10.03 -4.83
N ARG A 101 -7.08 -9.57 -6.07
CA ARG A 101 -5.93 -9.89 -6.91
C ARG A 101 -4.61 -9.39 -6.32
N SER A 102 -4.61 -8.19 -5.77
CA SER A 102 -3.42 -7.61 -5.13
C SER A 102 -3.05 -8.42 -3.89
N ASN A 103 -4.06 -8.83 -3.12
CA ASN A 103 -3.84 -9.72 -1.99
C ASN A 103 -3.21 -11.05 -2.41
N GLU A 104 -3.80 -11.75 -3.37
CA GLU A 104 -3.27 -13.01 -3.92
C GLU A 104 -1.86 -12.86 -4.51
N THR A 105 -1.54 -11.67 -5.02
CA THR A 105 -0.23 -11.37 -5.62
C THR A 105 0.84 -11.16 -4.56
N PHE A 106 0.55 -10.40 -3.49
CA PHE A 106 1.56 -9.95 -2.53
C PHE A 106 1.57 -10.73 -1.22
N PHE A 107 0.44 -11.24 -0.74
CA PHE A 107 0.35 -11.95 0.53
C PHE A 107 1.31 -13.14 0.66
N PRO A 108 1.59 -13.95 -0.40
CA PRO A 108 2.58 -15.01 -0.31
C PRO A 108 3.99 -14.51 0.06
N CYS A 109 4.32 -13.23 -0.17
CA CYS A 109 5.58 -12.65 0.27
C CYS A 109 5.62 -12.43 1.79
N PHE A 110 4.50 -12.13 2.42
CA PHE A 110 4.40 -11.97 3.87
C PHE A 110 4.56 -13.31 4.59
N GLU A 111 3.99 -14.38 4.04
CA GLU A 111 4.16 -15.74 4.56
C GLU A 111 5.63 -16.19 4.54
N LEU A 112 6.41 -15.78 3.51
CA LEU A 112 7.85 -16.08 3.45
C LEU A 112 8.67 -15.40 4.56
N PHE A 113 8.12 -14.35 5.17
CA PHE A 113 8.81 -13.61 6.23
C PHE A 113 8.37 -14.07 7.63
N GLU A 114 7.32 -14.88 7.74
CA GLU A 114 6.83 -15.40 9.02
C GLU A 114 7.92 -16.21 9.74
N GLY A 115 8.12 -15.93 11.02
CA GLY A 115 9.17 -16.58 11.82
C GLY A 115 10.60 -16.14 11.51
N THR A 116 10.81 -15.14 10.65
CA THR A 116 12.14 -14.57 10.42
C THR A 116 12.68 -13.93 11.69
N ASN A 117 13.91 -14.27 12.06
CA ASN A 117 14.58 -13.68 13.21
C ASN A 117 15.12 -12.28 12.83
N ILE A 118 14.56 -11.25 13.46
CA ILE A 118 14.95 -9.86 13.22
C ILE A 118 16.21 -9.56 14.05
N GLY A 119 17.36 -9.56 13.38
CA GLY A 119 18.64 -9.23 13.97
C GLY A 119 19.05 -7.78 13.71
N VAL A 120 20.17 -7.38 14.33
CA VAL A 120 20.87 -6.14 13.97
C VAL A 120 21.83 -6.47 12.83
N ASP A 121 21.35 -6.38 11.58
CA ASP A 121 22.19 -6.50 10.38
C ASP A 121 22.41 -5.11 9.72
N PRO A 122 23.66 -4.63 9.60
CA PRO A 122 23.95 -3.38 8.88
C PRO A 122 23.62 -3.42 7.38
N ASP A 123 23.35 -4.60 6.81
CA ASP A 123 22.93 -4.80 5.42
C ASP A 123 21.43 -5.15 5.28
N CYS A 124 20.70 -5.31 6.39
CA CYS A 124 19.27 -5.65 6.42
C CYS A 124 18.92 -6.95 5.64
N LYS A 125 19.82 -7.94 5.58
CA LYS A 125 19.65 -9.13 4.71
C LYS A 125 18.45 -9.98 5.07
N GLU A 126 18.00 -9.92 6.32
CA GLU A 126 16.79 -10.58 6.79
C GLU A 126 15.56 -10.19 5.95
N TYR A 127 15.52 -8.99 5.39
CA TYR A 127 14.43 -8.51 4.52
C TYR A 127 14.63 -8.81 3.03
N GLU A 128 15.78 -9.37 2.63
CA GLU A 128 16.09 -9.61 1.21
C GLU A 128 15.11 -10.58 0.54
N PRO A 129 14.71 -11.73 1.14
CA PRO A 129 13.72 -12.63 0.55
C PRO A 129 12.37 -11.95 0.33
N PHE A 130 11.93 -11.17 1.31
CA PHE A 130 10.65 -10.46 1.26
C PHE A 130 10.64 -9.39 0.16
N THR A 131 11.64 -8.51 0.15
CA THR A 131 11.74 -7.41 -0.82
C THR A 131 11.90 -7.91 -2.26
N LYS A 132 12.67 -8.99 -2.47
CA LYS A 132 12.75 -9.66 -3.77
C LYS A 132 11.42 -10.27 -4.21
N CYS A 133 10.69 -10.90 -3.29
CA CYS A 133 9.37 -11.44 -3.57
C CYS A 133 8.41 -10.33 -4.02
N LEU A 134 8.31 -9.24 -3.26
CA LEU A 134 7.45 -8.09 -3.60
C LEU A 134 7.78 -7.53 -4.97
N THR A 135 9.06 -7.27 -5.25
CA THR A 135 9.52 -6.72 -6.54
C THR A 135 9.12 -7.62 -7.71
N LYS A 136 9.32 -8.93 -7.57
CA LYS A 136 8.96 -9.91 -8.60
C LYS A 136 7.45 -9.93 -8.82
N ARG A 137 6.66 -9.98 -7.75
CA ARG A 137 5.19 -10.05 -7.81
C ARG A 137 4.57 -8.75 -8.33
N PHE A 138 5.18 -7.61 -8.03
CA PHE A 138 4.75 -6.31 -8.54
C PHE A 138 4.82 -6.23 -10.08
N ALA A 139 5.84 -6.84 -10.70
CA ALA A 139 5.93 -6.93 -12.15
C ALA A 139 4.78 -7.74 -12.78
N ASP A 140 4.28 -8.75 -12.06
CA ASP A 140 3.18 -9.63 -12.50
C ASP A 140 1.78 -9.11 -12.13
N LEU A 141 1.66 -8.10 -11.26
CA LEU A 141 0.39 -7.60 -10.72
C LEU A 141 -0.66 -7.37 -11.81
N CYS A 142 -0.31 -6.68 -12.90
CA CYS A 142 -1.25 -6.37 -13.98
C CYS A 142 -1.17 -7.32 -15.18
N LYS A 143 -0.48 -8.46 -15.06
CA LYS A 143 -0.34 -9.42 -16.15
C LYS A 143 -1.68 -10.07 -16.50
N GLY A 144 -2.07 -9.99 -17.78
CA GLY A 144 -3.35 -10.56 -18.26
C GLY A 144 -4.59 -9.73 -17.92
N LEU A 145 -4.42 -8.51 -17.40
CA LEU A 145 -5.50 -7.54 -17.25
C LEU A 145 -5.47 -6.51 -18.39
N PRO A 146 -6.64 -5.99 -18.79
CA PRO A 146 -6.75 -4.93 -19.80
C PRO A 146 -6.13 -3.59 -19.36
#